data_AF-A0A4U1FDV1-F1
#
_entry.id   AF-A0A4U1FDV1-F1
#
_cell.length_a   1.000
_cell.length_b   1.000
_cell.length_c   1.000
_cell.angle_alpha   90.00
_cell.angle_beta   90.00
_cell.angle_gamma   90.00
#
_symmetry.space_group_name_H-M   'P 1'
#
loop_
_entity.id
_entity.type
_entity.pdbx_description
1 polymer ?
#
loop_
_entity_poly.entity_id
_entity_poly.type
_entity_poly.pdbx_seq_one_letter_code
_entity_poly.pdbx_strand_id
1 'polypeptide(L)'
;NAMMTFEEEKMQLACDDLKTTEKLCESEEVGVIETIKNKIKKNVDVRKSTPSMVDRLQRQIIIADCQVYLAVLSFVKQELSAYIKGGWILRKAWKIYNKCYLDINALQELYQKKLTEEPLTSDAANDNHIVAEGVSEESLNRLKGAVSFGYGLFHLCISMVPPNLLKIINLLGFPGDRLQGLSSLMYASESKDMKAPLATLALLWYHTVVRPFFALDGSDNKAGLDEAKEILLKKEAAYPNSSLFMFFKGRIQRLE
;
A
#
# COMPACT_ATOMS: atom_id res chain seq x y z
N ASN A 1 8.60 -15.43 -11.03
CA ASN A 1 8.74 -16.87 -11.37
C ASN A 1 8.48 -17.80 -10.20
N ALA A 2 8.97 -17.55 -8.98
CA ALA A 2 8.79 -18.46 -7.83
C ALA A 2 7.33 -18.93 -7.61
N MET A 3 6.36 -18.00 -7.60
CA MET A 3 4.94 -18.30 -7.43
C MET A 3 4.27 -19.00 -8.62
N MET A 4 4.91 -19.00 -9.79
CA MET A 4 4.37 -19.63 -11.01
C MET A 4 4.92 -21.05 -11.20
N THR A 5 6.16 -21.29 -10.77
CA THR A 5 6.84 -22.59 -10.96
C THR A 5 6.84 -23.45 -9.71
N PHE A 6 6.56 -22.88 -8.53
CA PHE A 6 6.56 -23.57 -7.23
C PHE A 6 7.87 -24.30 -6.90
N GLU A 7 8.97 -23.93 -7.56
CA GLU A 7 10.28 -24.50 -7.31
C GLU A 7 10.80 -24.01 -5.95
N GLU A 8 11.15 -24.95 -5.06
CA GLU A 8 11.59 -24.64 -3.70
C GLU A 8 12.79 -23.70 -3.65
N GLU A 9 13.77 -23.89 -4.54
CA GLU A 9 14.95 -23.03 -4.65
C GLU A 9 14.57 -21.59 -5.00
N LYS A 10 13.66 -21.40 -5.96
CA LYS A 10 13.17 -20.06 -6.34
C LYS A 10 12.34 -19.41 -5.24
N MET A 11 11.57 -20.19 -4.48
CA MET A 11 10.83 -19.70 -3.33
C MET A 11 11.76 -19.29 -2.19
N GLN A 12 12.84 -20.04 -1.96
CA GLN A 12 13.84 -19.73 -0.95
C GLN A 12 14.63 -18.48 -1.32
N LEU A 13 15.08 -18.37 -2.58
CA LEU A 13 15.75 -17.17 -3.10
C LEU A 13 14.86 -15.93 -2.92
N ALA A 14 13.59 -16.01 -3.29
CA ALA A 14 12.64 -14.90 -3.10
C ALA A 14 12.49 -14.52 -1.63
N CYS A 15 12.47 -15.49 -0.71
CA CYS A 15 12.41 -15.25 0.73
C CYS A 15 13.64 -14.49 1.23
N ASP A 16 14.83 -14.86 0.76
CA ASP A 16 16.09 -14.27 1.18
C ASP A 16 16.29 -12.86 0.60
N ASP A 17 15.87 -12.63 -0.65
CA ASP A 17 15.84 -11.30 -1.27
C ASP A 17 14.91 -10.34 -0.52
N LEU A 18 13.71 -10.81 -0.13
CA LEU A 18 12.75 -10.00 0.63
C LEU A 18 13.28 -9.62 2.02
N LYS A 19 13.90 -10.56 2.74
CA LYS A 19 14.53 -10.27 4.05
C LYS A 19 15.71 -9.33 3.93
N THR A 20 16.51 -9.48 2.88
CA THR A 20 17.64 -8.58 2.61
C THR A 20 17.13 -7.16 2.35
N THR A 21 16.07 -7.03 1.56
CA THR A 21 15.41 -5.73 1.28
C THR A 21 14.85 -5.10 2.56
N GLU A 22 14.19 -5.89 3.41
CA GLU A 22 13.70 -5.41 4.72
C GLU A 22 14.85 -4.89 5.59
N LYS A 23 15.94 -5.65 5.71
CA LYS A 23 17.11 -5.26 6.51
C LYS A 23 17.78 -3.98 5.99
N LEU A 24 17.84 -3.79 4.68
CA LEU A 24 18.35 -2.53 4.09
C LEU A 24 17.45 -1.34 4.46
N CYS A 25 16.13 -1.54 4.50
CA CYS A 25 15.19 -0.50 4.92
C CYS A 25 15.29 -0.19 6.43
N GLU A 26 15.50 -1.19 7.29
CA GLU A 26 15.62 -1.05 8.75
C GLU A 26 16.98 -0.49 9.23
N SER A 27 18.09 -0.95 8.64
CA SER A 27 19.45 -0.62 9.11
C SER A 27 19.81 0.86 9.04
N GLU A 28 19.22 1.58 8.09
CA GLU A 28 19.38 3.04 7.97
C GLU A 28 18.48 3.82 8.94
N GLU A 29 17.52 3.18 9.63
CA GLU A 29 16.81 3.77 10.77
C GLU A 29 17.61 3.64 12.08
N VAL A 30 18.31 2.51 12.30
CA VAL A 30 19.08 2.26 13.53
C VAL A 30 20.35 3.11 13.60
N GLY A 31 20.99 3.36 12.46
CA GLY A 31 22.14 4.28 12.36
C GLY A 31 21.81 5.70 12.83
N VAL A 32 20.54 6.10 12.89
CA VAL A 32 20.08 7.41 13.36
C VAL A 32 20.13 7.52 14.89
N ILE A 33 19.77 6.46 15.64
CA ILE A 33 19.77 6.48 17.12
C ILE A 33 21.21 6.60 17.66
N GLU A 34 22.14 5.91 17.02
CA GLU A 34 23.57 5.95 17.37
C GLU A 34 24.23 7.29 16.96
N THR A 35 23.79 7.88 15.84
CA THR A 35 24.26 9.19 15.37
C THR A 35 23.72 10.36 16.21
N ILE A 36 22.49 10.28 16.73
CA ILE A 36 21.91 11.29 17.65
C ILE A 36 22.69 11.31 18.97
N LYS A 37 23.07 10.14 19.48
CA LYS A 37 23.89 10.04 20.70
C LYS A 37 25.29 10.65 20.53
N ASN A 38 25.84 10.59 19.31
CA ASN A 38 27.16 11.12 18.98
C ASN A 38 27.15 12.62 18.57
N LYS A 39 26.01 13.18 18.15
CA LYS A 39 25.89 14.60 17.75
C LYS A 39 25.94 15.61 18.89
N ILE A 40 25.86 15.18 20.16
CA ILE A 40 26.02 16.09 21.32
C ILE A 40 27.49 16.48 21.55
N LYS A 41 28.47 15.85 20.87
CA LYS A 41 29.89 16.01 21.24
C LYS A 41 30.86 16.59 20.21
N LYS A 42 30.47 16.97 18.98
CA LYS A 42 31.41 17.69 18.10
C LYS A 42 30.76 18.31 16.86
N ASN A 43 30.90 19.64 16.75
CA ASN A 43 30.93 20.34 15.48
C ASN A 43 32.11 19.81 14.65
N VAL A 44 31.86 19.41 13.40
CA VAL A 44 32.74 19.44 12.20
C VAL A 44 32.12 18.52 11.13
N ASP A 45 32.07 19.04 9.92
CA ASP A 45 31.46 18.53 8.69
C ASP A 45 31.50 17.01 8.44
N VAL A 46 30.32 16.39 8.36
CA VAL A 46 30.02 15.31 7.42
C VAL A 46 28.56 15.47 6.98
N ARG A 47 28.35 15.90 5.72
CA ARG A 47 27.05 15.83 5.03
C ARG A 47 26.63 14.37 4.81
N LYS A 48 26.22 13.68 5.87
CA LYS A 48 25.31 12.53 5.77
C LYS A 48 23.92 13.08 6.08
N SER A 49 23.18 13.38 5.01
CA SER A 49 21.80 13.84 5.07
C SER A 49 20.98 12.88 5.93
N THR A 50 20.39 13.39 7.01
CA THR A 50 19.31 12.68 7.69
C THR A 50 18.27 12.27 6.65
N PRO A 51 17.82 11.00 6.56
CA PRO A 51 16.84 10.61 5.57
C PRO A 51 15.60 11.48 5.75
N SER A 52 15.14 12.09 4.65
CA SER A 52 13.97 12.96 4.70
C SER A 52 12.79 12.15 5.24
N MET A 53 11.84 12.82 5.88
CA MET A 53 10.62 12.17 6.38
C MET A 53 9.92 11.34 5.28
N VAL A 54 10.00 11.82 4.03
CA VAL A 54 9.51 11.12 2.84
C VAL A 54 10.23 9.79 2.63
N ASP A 55 11.56 9.76 2.74
CA ASP A 55 12.36 8.53 2.59
C ASP A 55 12.02 7.50 3.66
N ARG A 56 11.80 7.97 4.90
CA ARG A 56 11.39 7.10 6.02
C ARG A 56 10.04 6.43 5.75
N LEU A 57 9.04 7.21 5.32
CA LEU A 57 7.73 6.67 4.97
C LEU A 57 7.81 5.70 3.78
N GLN A 58 8.61 6.03 2.76
CA GLN A 58 8.83 5.15 1.61
C GLN A 58 9.43 3.80 2.04
N ARG A 59 10.44 3.80 2.91
CA ARG A 59 11.05 2.57 3.45
C ARG A 59 10.07 1.74 4.25
N GLN A 60 9.26 2.38 5.09
CA GLN A 60 8.23 1.67 5.86
C GLN A 60 7.19 1.01 4.94
N ILE A 61 6.77 1.67 3.85
CA ILE A 61 5.90 1.06 2.84
C ILE A 61 6.58 -0.16 2.20
N ILE A 62 7.87 -0.07 1.84
CA ILE A 62 8.64 -1.20 1.27
C ILE A 62 8.72 -2.36 2.27
N ILE A 63 8.99 -2.09 3.56
CA ILE A 63 8.98 -3.12 4.60
C ILE A 63 7.59 -3.80 4.66
N ALA A 64 6.50 -3.03 4.59
CA ALA A 64 5.16 -3.57 4.59
C ALA A 64 4.88 -4.46 3.35
N ASP A 65 5.35 -4.07 2.16
CA ASP A 65 5.30 -4.91 0.96
C ASP A 65 6.06 -6.23 1.16
N CYS A 66 7.29 -6.16 1.69
CA CYS A 66 8.10 -7.34 1.96
C CYS A 66 7.38 -8.30 2.91
N GLN A 67 6.76 -7.78 3.97
CA GLN A 67 5.97 -8.60 4.90
C GLN A 67 4.78 -9.26 4.18
N VAL A 68 4.05 -8.56 3.31
CA VAL A 68 2.95 -9.17 2.53
C VAL A 68 3.47 -10.32 1.67
N TYR A 69 4.56 -10.12 0.93
CA TYR A 69 5.12 -11.17 0.08
C TYR A 69 5.66 -12.37 0.88
N LEU A 70 6.29 -12.13 2.04
CA LEU A 70 6.72 -13.19 2.95
C LEU A 70 5.53 -13.98 3.53
N ALA A 71 4.41 -13.33 3.81
CA ALA A 71 3.19 -14.01 4.23
C ALA A 71 2.63 -14.89 3.10
N VAL A 72 2.58 -14.38 1.87
CA VAL A 72 2.15 -15.15 0.69
C VAL A 72 3.04 -16.38 0.50
N LEU A 73 4.38 -16.23 0.53
CA LEU A 73 5.31 -17.35 0.44
C LEU A 73 5.12 -18.36 1.59
N SER A 74 4.77 -17.90 2.79
CA SER A 74 4.46 -18.79 3.92
C SER A 74 3.18 -19.60 3.66
N PHE A 75 2.14 -18.98 3.11
CA PHE A 75 0.88 -19.68 2.79
C PHE A 75 1.01 -20.71 1.68
N VAL A 76 1.90 -20.48 0.71
CA VAL A 76 2.16 -21.44 -0.38
C VAL A 76 2.72 -22.77 0.12
N LYS A 77 3.39 -22.80 1.28
CA LYS A 77 3.90 -24.05 1.87
C LYS A 77 2.82 -25.04 2.31
N GLN A 78 1.58 -24.58 2.44
CA GLN A 78 0.43 -25.39 2.82
C GLN A 78 0.52 -26.13 4.18
N GLU A 79 1.39 -25.68 5.08
CA GLU A 79 1.56 -26.22 6.43
C GLU A 79 0.83 -25.38 7.47
N LEU A 80 0.23 -26.03 8.50
CA LEU A 80 -0.51 -25.34 9.56
C LEU A 80 0.34 -24.29 10.30
N SER A 81 1.58 -24.63 10.64
CA SER A 81 2.55 -23.73 11.27
C SER A 81 2.89 -22.54 10.36
N ALA A 82 2.98 -22.77 9.04
CA ALA A 82 3.24 -21.73 8.06
C ALA A 82 2.04 -20.78 7.88
N TYR A 83 0.80 -21.28 8.00
CA TYR A 83 -0.40 -20.43 8.03
C TYR A 83 -0.45 -19.52 9.26
N ILE A 84 -0.14 -20.04 10.44
CA ILE A 84 -0.08 -19.24 11.68
C ILE A 84 0.99 -18.15 11.55
N LYS A 85 2.17 -18.53 11.08
CA LYS A 85 3.28 -17.60 10.83
C LYS A 85 2.88 -16.53 9.81
N GLY A 86 2.29 -16.92 8.68
CA GLY A 86 1.84 -16.00 7.64
C GLY A 86 0.78 -15.01 8.15
N GLY A 87 -0.16 -15.46 8.99
CA GLY A 87 -1.14 -14.59 9.63
C GLY A 87 -0.50 -13.56 10.57
N TRP A 88 0.54 -13.95 11.32
CA TRP A 88 1.27 -13.02 12.19
C TRP A 88 2.13 -12.02 11.39
N ILE A 89 2.71 -12.45 10.28
CA ILE A 89 3.45 -11.58 9.34
C ILE A 89 2.51 -10.56 8.69
N LEU A 90 1.32 -10.99 8.22
CA LEU A 90 0.28 -10.07 7.75
C LEU A 90 -0.09 -9.04 8.81
N ARG A 91 -0.05 -9.43 10.09
CA ARG A 91 -0.31 -8.50 11.20
C ARG A 91 0.72 -7.40 11.31
N LYS A 92 2.00 -7.75 11.15
CA LYS A 92 3.07 -6.77 11.09
C LYS A 92 2.86 -5.83 9.90
N ALA A 93 2.59 -6.36 8.71
CA ALA A 93 2.39 -5.57 7.50
C ALA A 93 1.23 -4.57 7.64
N TRP A 94 0.06 -5.01 8.11
CA TRP A 94 -1.10 -4.14 8.33
C TRP A 94 -0.78 -2.95 9.23
N LYS A 95 -0.11 -3.21 10.37
CA LYS A 95 0.23 -2.14 11.32
C LYS A 95 1.10 -1.07 10.67
N ILE A 96 2.06 -1.48 9.85
CA ILE A 96 2.96 -0.56 9.14
C ILE A 96 2.19 0.23 8.09
N TYR A 97 1.36 -0.43 7.26
CA TYR A 97 0.49 0.25 6.28
C TYR A 97 -0.42 1.27 6.94
N ASN A 98 -1.15 0.87 7.98
CA ASN A 98 -2.08 1.75 8.68
C ASN A 98 -1.37 2.96 9.27
N LYS A 99 -0.20 2.75 9.91
CA LYS A 99 0.61 3.85 10.45
C LYS A 99 1.05 4.81 9.32
N CYS A 100 1.64 4.28 8.24
CA CYS A 100 2.09 5.11 7.13
C CYS A 100 0.95 5.90 6.49
N TYR A 101 -0.21 5.26 6.30
CA TYR A 101 -1.38 5.90 5.71
C TYR A 101 -1.88 7.08 6.56
N LEU A 102 -1.95 6.91 7.89
CA LEU A 102 -2.32 7.96 8.83
C LEU A 102 -1.28 9.09 8.87
N ASP A 103 0.00 8.75 8.94
CA ASP A 103 1.10 9.72 8.97
C ASP A 103 1.12 10.56 7.68
N ILE A 104 0.92 9.95 6.51
CA ILE A 104 0.85 10.65 5.21
C ILE A 104 -0.36 11.58 5.14
N ASN A 105 -1.55 11.14 5.60
CA ASN A 105 -2.74 12.00 5.64
C ASN A 105 -2.52 13.23 6.52
N ALA A 106 -1.96 13.05 7.72
CA ALA A 106 -1.67 14.16 8.61
C ALA A 106 -0.70 15.16 7.97
N LEU A 107 0.30 14.68 7.24
CA LEU A 107 1.23 15.54 6.50
C LEU A 107 0.56 16.30 5.36
N GLN A 108 -0.35 15.66 4.62
CA GLN A 108 -1.14 16.33 3.57
C GLN A 108 -2.04 17.42 4.16
N GLU A 109 -2.72 17.16 5.28
CA GLU A 109 -3.56 18.15 5.96
C GLU A 109 -2.75 19.35 6.45
N LEU A 110 -1.57 19.11 7.04
CA LEU A 110 -0.67 20.17 7.48
C LEU A 110 -0.15 21.01 6.31
N TYR A 111 0.16 20.38 5.19
CA TYR A 111 0.58 21.06 3.97
C TYR A 111 -0.55 21.95 3.42
N GLN A 112 -1.78 21.42 3.37
CA GLN A 112 -2.95 22.15 2.86
C GLN A 112 -3.32 23.36 3.72
N LYS A 113 -3.26 23.22 5.05
CA LYS A 113 -3.53 24.34 5.98
C LYS A 113 -2.55 25.49 5.76
N LYS A 114 -1.25 25.18 5.65
CA LYS A 114 -0.22 26.19 5.38
C LYS A 114 -0.42 26.91 4.04
N LEU A 115 -0.85 26.19 3.01
CA LEU A 115 -1.14 26.78 1.70
C LEU A 115 -2.36 27.72 1.72
N THR A 116 -3.27 27.54 2.67
CA THR A 116 -4.50 28.34 2.80
C THR A 116 -4.30 29.56 3.72
N GLU A 117 -3.25 29.56 4.55
CA GLU A 117 -2.97 30.60 5.56
C GLU A 117 -1.98 31.71 5.11
N GLU A 118 -1.30 31.59 3.96
CA GLU A 118 -0.51 32.70 3.35
C GLU A 118 -1.12 33.17 2.01
N PRO A 119 -1.26 34.50 1.70
CA PRO A 119 -0.75 35.69 2.40
C PRO A 119 -1.76 36.86 2.62
N LEU A 120 -1.77 37.42 3.84
CA LEU A 120 -2.10 38.83 4.11
C LEU A 120 -1.22 39.35 5.28
N THR A 121 0.09 39.47 5.06
CA THR A 121 0.93 40.59 5.55
C THR A 121 2.31 40.44 4.92
N SER A 122 2.65 41.36 4.02
CA SER A 122 4.04 41.71 3.76
C SER A 122 4.66 42.27 5.04
N ASP A 123 5.96 42.03 5.22
CA ASP A 123 6.86 42.61 6.22
C ASP A 123 7.07 41.81 7.51
N ALA A 124 7.82 40.71 7.39
CA ALA A 124 8.86 40.37 8.37
C ALA A 124 9.89 39.44 7.72
N ALA A 125 11.05 40.00 7.38
CA ALA A 125 12.24 39.23 7.11
C ALA A 125 12.62 38.44 8.38
N ASN A 126 12.96 37.17 8.18
CA ASN A 126 13.72 36.32 9.08
C ASN A 126 12.99 35.81 10.34
N ASP A 127 12.27 34.69 10.23
CA ASP A 127 12.44 33.56 11.17
C ASP A 127 11.73 32.28 10.69
N ASN A 128 12.44 31.15 10.81
CA ASN A 128 11.99 29.76 10.63
C ASN A 128 11.61 29.29 9.21
N HIS A 129 12.59 29.34 8.30
CA HIS A 129 12.63 28.47 7.11
C HIS A 129 12.93 27.00 7.51
N ILE A 130 12.08 26.40 8.34
CA ILE A 130 12.07 24.94 8.60
C ILE A 130 10.85 24.35 7.88
N VAL A 131 10.77 24.56 6.57
CA VAL A 131 10.16 23.53 5.73
C VAL A 131 11.18 22.41 5.76
N ALA A 132 10.87 21.32 6.46
CA ALA A 132 11.71 20.14 6.51
C ALA A 132 12.15 19.80 5.07
N GLU A 133 13.45 19.91 4.79
CA GLU A 133 14.02 19.65 3.48
C GLU A 133 13.47 18.32 2.92
N GLY A 134 12.78 18.39 1.78
CA GLY A 134 12.32 17.22 1.02
C GLY A 134 10.83 16.87 1.08
N VAL A 135 9.96 17.65 1.73
CA VAL A 135 8.51 17.42 1.70
C VAL A 135 7.84 18.32 0.65
N SER A 136 7.53 17.74 -0.53
CA SER A 136 6.73 18.38 -1.58
C SER A 136 5.36 17.73 -1.73
N GLU A 137 4.38 18.46 -2.28
CA GLU A 137 3.06 17.91 -2.60
C GLU A 137 3.16 16.67 -3.51
N GLU A 138 4.02 16.72 -4.52
CA GLU A 138 4.29 15.59 -5.41
C GLU A 138 4.80 14.35 -4.65
N SER A 139 5.72 14.55 -3.70
CA SER A 139 6.27 13.46 -2.89
C SER A 139 5.21 12.85 -1.98
N LEU A 140 4.34 13.68 -1.39
CA LEU A 140 3.22 13.21 -0.56
C LEU A 140 2.20 12.45 -1.41
N ASN A 141 1.86 12.94 -2.60
CA ASN A 141 0.93 12.28 -3.51
C ASN A 141 1.46 10.93 -4.00
N ARG A 142 2.78 10.84 -4.27
CA ARG A 142 3.47 9.58 -4.61
C ARG A 142 3.43 8.58 -3.46
N LEU A 143 3.79 9.00 -2.25
CA LEU A 143 3.71 8.16 -1.05
C LEU A 143 2.29 7.69 -0.78
N LYS A 144 1.31 8.59 -0.94
CA LYS A 144 -0.10 8.30 -0.78
C LYS A 144 -0.58 7.24 -1.78
N GLY A 145 -0.15 7.32 -3.03
CA GLY A 145 -0.43 6.30 -4.05
C GLY A 145 0.14 4.93 -3.64
N ALA A 146 1.42 4.91 -3.26
CA ALA A 146 2.14 3.70 -2.87
C ALA A 146 1.53 2.98 -1.66
N VAL A 147 1.16 3.72 -0.61
CA VAL A 147 0.58 3.14 0.62
C VAL A 147 -0.88 2.71 0.41
N SER A 148 -1.65 3.44 -0.42
CA SER A 148 -3.09 3.20 -0.57
C SER A 148 -3.41 1.86 -1.23
N PHE A 149 -2.51 1.32 -2.07
CA PHE A 149 -2.70 -0.02 -2.64
C PHE A 149 -2.74 -1.09 -1.54
N GLY A 150 -1.69 -1.17 -0.71
CA GLY A 150 -1.62 -2.15 0.37
C GLY A 150 -2.70 -1.93 1.41
N TYR A 151 -2.88 -0.69 1.85
CA TYR A 151 -3.94 -0.31 2.81
C TYR A 151 -5.35 -0.70 2.29
N GLY A 152 -5.63 -0.41 1.03
CA GLY A 152 -6.90 -0.74 0.38
C GLY A 152 -7.13 -2.24 0.25
N LEU A 153 -6.10 -3.00 -0.16
CA LEU A 153 -6.19 -4.47 -0.24
C LEU A 153 -6.48 -5.10 1.12
N PHE A 154 -5.84 -4.65 2.20
CA PHE A 154 -6.13 -5.18 3.54
C PHE A 154 -7.58 -4.97 3.92
N HIS A 155 -8.06 -3.72 3.83
CA HIS A 155 -9.45 -3.38 4.14
C HIS A 155 -10.45 -4.19 3.31
N LEU A 156 -10.21 -4.31 1.99
CA LEU A 156 -11.07 -5.05 1.09
C LEU A 156 -11.06 -6.54 1.42
N CYS A 157 -9.89 -7.17 1.50
CA CYS A 157 -9.73 -8.60 1.81
C CYS A 157 -10.40 -8.97 3.12
N ILE A 158 -10.20 -8.18 4.18
CA ILE A 158 -10.80 -8.45 5.49
C ILE A 158 -12.32 -8.29 5.44
N SER A 159 -12.84 -7.31 4.70
CA SER A 159 -14.30 -7.09 4.56
C SER A 159 -15.04 -8.23 3.83
N MET A 160 -14.30 -9.13 3.18
CA MET A 160 -14.83 -10.28 2.46
C MET A 160 -14.72 -11.58 3.27
N VAL A 161 -14.06 -11.56 4.43
CA VAL A 161 -13.91 -12.77 5.24
C VAL A 161 -15.26 -13.18 5.83
N PRO A 162 -15.68 -14.44 5.63
CA PRO A 162 -16.95 -14.94 6.14
C PRO A 162 -17.14 -14.75 7.67
N PRO A 163 -18.39 -14.52 8.16
CA PRO A 163 -18.68 -14.27 9.57
C PRO A 163 -18.16 -15.34 10.55
N ASN A 164 -18.18 -16.60 10.14
CA ASN A 164 -17.68 -17.73 10.92
C ASN A 164 -16.15 -17.68 11.16
N LEU A 165 -15.42 -16.89 10.38
CA LEU A 165 -13.98 -16.66 10.52
C LEU A 165 -13.64 -15.34 11.23
N LEU A 166 -14.63 -14.51 11.59
CA LEU A 166 -14.40 -13.21 12.26
C LEU A 166 -13.70 -13.35 13.61
N LYS A 167 -13.86 -14.47 14.32
CA LYS A 167 -13.14 -14.73 15.57
C LYS A 167 -11.62 -14.73 15.37
N ILE A 168 -11.14 -15.26 14.24
CA ILE A 168 -9.72 -15.30 13.88
C ILE A 168 -9.23 -13.90 13.51
N ILE A 169 -10.06 -13.12 12.81
CA ILE A 169 -9.72 -11.73 12.48
C ILE A 169 -9.65 -10.86 13.73
N ASN A 170 -10.61 -10.99 14.65
CA ASN A 170 -10.63 -10.26 15.91
C ASN A 170 -9.39 -10.58 16.77
N LEU A 171 -8.93 -11.83 16.73
CA LEU A 171 -7.68 -12.24 17.38
C LEU A 171 -6.44 -11.58 16.75
N LEU A 172 -6.44 -11.42 15.42
CA LEU A 172 -5.36 -10.73 14.69
C LEU A 172 -5.46 -9.20 14.78
N GLY A 173 -6.65 -8.66 15.05
CA GLY A 173 -6.91 -7.24 15.32
C GLY A 173 -6.89 -6.35 14.09
N PHE A 174 -7.49 -6.80 12.97
CA PHE A 174 -7.59 -5.99 11.76
C PHE A 174 -9.03 -5.48 11.53
N PRO A 175 -9.24 -4.15 11.47
CA PRO A 175 -10.52 -3.63 11.00
C PRO A 175 -10.60 -3.78 9.46
N GLY A 176 -11.68 -4.41 8.98
CA GLY A 176 -12.03 -4.46 7.56
C GLY A 176 -13.14 -3.47 7.27
N ASP A 177 -12.94 -2.60 6.29
CA ASP A 177 -13.96 -1.65 5.82
C ASP A 177 -13.92 -1.65 4.30
N ARG A 178 -14.99 -2.15 3.70
CA ARG A 178 -15.07 -2.30 2.25
C ARG A 178 -15.00 -0.97 1.51
N LEU A 179 -15.68 0.05 2.01
CA LEU A 179 -15.73 1.37 1.37
C LEU A 179 -14.35 2.03 1.43
N GLN A 180 -13.70 1.95 2.59
CA GLN A 180 -12.32 2.42 2.74
C GLN A 180 -11.37 1.64 1.81
N GLY A 181 -11.55 0.33 1.70
CA GLY A 181 -10.78 -0.52 0.80
C GLY A 181 -10.88 -0.09 -0.66
N LEU A 182 -12.11 0.07 -1.16
CA LEU A 182 -12.38 0.49 -2.53
C LEU A 182 -11.91 1.92 -2.82
N SER A 183 -12.15 2.86 -1.91
CA SER A 183 -11.68 4.25 -2.05
C SER A 183 -10.15 4.33 -2.14
N SER A 184 -9.45 3.58 -1.30
CA SER A 184 -7.97 3.57 -1.30
C SER A 184 -7.40 2.91 -2.57
N LEU A 185 -8.02 1.84 -3.05
CA LEU A 185 -7.64 1.21 -4.32
C LEU A 185 -7.91 2.10 -5.52
N MET A 186 -9.03 2.84 -5.51
CA MET A 186 -9.34 3.83 -6.55
C MET A 186 -8.31 4.96 -6.55
N TYR A 187 -7.93 5.48 -5.37
CA TYR A 187 -6.85 6.45 -5.29
C TYR A 187 -5.53 5.90 -5.87
N ALA A 188 -5.16 4.67 -5.48
CA ALA A 188 -3.94 4.04 -5.97
C ALA A 188 -3.96 3.82 -7.50
N SER A 189 -5.11 3.46 -8.08
CA SER A 189 -5.26 3.19 -9.52
C SER A 189 -5.13 4.45 -10.39
N GLU A 190 -5.40 5.63 -9.83
CA GLU A 190 -5.23 6.93 -10.47
C GLU A 190 -3.87 7.58 -10.20
N SER A 191 -3.07 6.99 -9.30
CA SER A 191 -1.74 7.49 -8.98
C SER A 191 -0.71 7.16 -10.08
N LYS A 192 0.45 7.82 -10.01
CA LYS A 192 1.63 7.50 -10.83
C LYS A 192 2.49 6.38 -10.23
N ASP A 193 2.02 5.72 -9.18
CA ASP A 193 2.77 4.65 -8.51
C ASP A 193 2.85 3.38 -9.38
N MET A 194 3.94 2.62 -9.24
CA MET A 194 4.13 1.37 -9.99
C MET A 194 3.03 0.33 -9.75
N LYS A 195 2.30 0.43 -8.62
CA LYS A 195 1.20 -0.48 -8.26
C LYS A 195 -0.15 -0.03 -8.80
N ALA A 196 -0.25 1.13 -9.45
CA ALA A 196 -1.52 1.61 -10.03
C ALA A 196 -2.21 0.62 -11.00
N PRO A 197 -1.47 -0.09 -11.90
CA PRO A 197 -2.08 -1.13 -12.72
C PRO A 197 -2.62 -2.30 -11.88
N LEU A 198 -1.92 -2.69 -10.82
CA LEU A 198 -2.37 -3.75 -9.91
C LEU A 198 -3.60 -3.34 -9.13
N ALA A 199 -3.70 -2.08 -8.71
CA ALA A 199 -4.90 -1.52 -8.08
C ALA A 199 -6.11 -1.58 -9.03
N THR A 200 -5.90 -1.22 -10.30
CA THR A 200 -6.92 -1.33 -11.35
C THR A 200 -7.40 -2.77 -11.51
N LEU A 201 -6.47 -3.74 -11.58
CA LEU A 201 -6.80 -5.16 -11.69
C LEU A 201 -7.52 -5.69 -10.44
N ALA A 202 -7.14 -5.23 -9.25
CA ALA A 202 -7.81 -5.59 -8.00
C ALA A 202 -9.27 -5.12 -7.98
N LEU A 203 -9.55 -3.90 -8.44
CA LEU A 203 -10.90 -3.37 -8.59
C LEU A 203 -11.71 -4.19 -9.62
N LEU A 204 -11.16 -4.42 -10.81
CA LEU A 204 -11.82 -5.24 -11.84
C LEU A 204 -12.13 -6.66 -11.35
N TRP A 205 -11.18 -7.28 -10.64
CA TRP A 205 -11.37 -8.59 -10.03
C TRP A 205 -12.46 -8.55 -8.96
N TYR A 206 -12.49 -7.53 -8.11
CA TYR A 206 -13.53 -7.36 -7.11
C TYR A 206 -14.93 -7.25 -7.73
N HIS A 207 -15.12 -6.37 -8.71
CA HIS A 207 -16.42 -6.15 -9.33
C HIS A 207 -16.90 -7.33 -10.18
N THR A 208 -16.00 -8.03 -10.86
CA THR A 208 -16.38 -9.09 -11.82
C THR A 208 -16.22 -10.50 -11.27
N VAL A 209 -15.52 -10.71 -10.15
CA VAL A 209 -15.29 -12.03 -9.55
C VAL A 209 -15.87 -12.09 -8.15
N VAL A 210 -15.43 -11.23 -7.25
CA VAL A 210 -15.83 -11.30 -5.84
C VAL A 210 -17.31 -11.04 -5.68
N ARG A 211 -17.79 -9.89 -6.15
CA ARG A 211 -19.18 -9.47 -5.93
C ARG A 211 -20.17 -10.55 -6.41
N PRO A 212 -20.04 -11.10 -7.63
CA PRO A 212 -20.89 -12.21 -8.06
C PRO A 212 -20.67 -13.51 -7.28
N PHE A 213 -19.42 -13.86 -6.94
CA PHE A 213 -19.12 -15.13 -6.26
C PHE A 213 -19.68 -15.19 -4.84
N PHE A 214 -19.59 -14.10 -4.10
CA PHE A 214 -20.11 -14.00 -2.73
C PHE A 214 -21.56 -13.46 -2.67
N ALA A 215 -22.19 -13.17 -3.82
CA ALA A 215 -23.49 -12.52 -3.90
C ALA A 215 -23.62 -11.29 -2.99
N LEU A 216 -22.59 -10.43 -2.99
CA LEU A 216 -22.51 -9.28 -2.07
C LEU A 216 -23.66 -8.28 -2.27
N ASP A 217 -24.16 -8.19 -3.51
CA ASP A 217 -25.28 -7.35 -3.93
C ASP A 217 -26.56 -8.20 -4.15
N GLY A 218 -26.60 -9.41 -3.60
CA GLY A 218 -27.67 -10.38 -3.86
C GLY A 218 -27.61 -10.95 -5.27
N SER A 219 -28.74 -11.01 -5.98
CA SER A 219 -28.82 -11.46 -7.37
C SER A 219 -28.53 -10.37 -8.40
N ASP A 220 -28.46 -9.10 -7.98
CA ASP A 220 -28.28 -7.96 -8.89
C ASP A 220 -26.79 -7.57 -8.98
N ASN A 221 -26.13 -8.07 -10.02
CA ASN A 221 -24.72 -7.76 -10.29
C ASN A 221 -24.53 -6.46 -11.09
N LYS A 222 -25.62 -5.77 -11.48
CA LYS A 222 -25.57 -4.69 -12.47
C LYS A 222 -24.69 -3.53 -12.03
N ALA A 223 -24.82 -3.08 -10.78
CA ALA A 223 -24.01 -1.99 -10.24
C ALA A 223 -22.50 -2.32 -10.30
N GLY A 224 -22.12 -3.54 -9.91
CA GLY A 224 -20.72 -3.99 -10.02
C GLY A 224 -20.23 -4.05 -11.46
N LEU A 225 -21.05 -4.52 -12.40
CA LEU A 225 -20.68 -4.54 -13.82
C LEU A 225 -20.51 -3.14 -14.40
N ASP A 226 -21.37 -2.20 -14.03
CA ASP A 226 -21.29 -0.81 -14.49
C ASP A 226 -20.01 -0.13 -13.96
N GLU A 227 -19.66 -0.33 -12.69
CA GLU A 227 -18.38 0.13 -12.12
C GLU A 227 -17.18 -0.47 -12.87
N ALA A 228 -17.22 -1.77 -13.21
CA ALA A 228 -16.14 -2.43 -13.95
C ALA A 228 -15.99 -1.89 -15.38
N LYS A 229 -17.11 -1.59 -16.06
CA LYS A 229 -17.11 -0.98 -17.40
C LYS A 229 -16.49 0.41 -17.37
N GLU A 230 -16.86 1.24 -16.40
CA GLU A 230 -16.30 2.59 -16.25
C GLU A 230 -14.78 2.55 -16.08
N ILE A 231 -14.28 1.63 -15.23
CA ILE A 231 -12.85 1.43 -15.03
C ILE A 231 -12.15 1.05 -16.35
N LEU A 232 -12.70 0.10 -17.11
CA LEU A 232 -12.11 -0.32 -18.39
C LEU A 232 -12.10 0.81 -19.41
N LEU A 233 -13.21 1.54 -19.55
CA LEU A 233 -13.32 2.68 -20.47
C LEU A 233 -12.29 3.75 -20.14
N LYS A 234 -12.16 4.12 -18.86
CA LYS A 234 -11.20 5.14 -18.41
C LYS A 234 -9.75 4.74 -18.66
N LYS A 235 -9.43 3.45 -18.58
CA LYS A 235 -8.07 2.93 -18.68
C LYS A 235 -7.73 2.37 -20.06
N GLU A 236 -8.67 2.35 -21.00
CA GLU A 236 -8.52 1.75 -22.34
C GLU A 236 -7.38 2.39 -23.14
N ALA A 237 -7.29 3.72 -23.15
CA ALA A 237 -6.23 4.43 -23.85
C ALA A 237 -4.82 4.12 -23.32
N ALA A 238 -4.71 3.82 -22.01
CA ALA A 238 -3.44 3.46 -21.39
C ALA A 238 -3.04 2.00 -21.65
N TYR A 239 -4.01 1.10 -21.90
CA TYR A 239 -3.78 -0.33 -22.04
C TYR A 239 -4.50 -0.95 -23.25
N PRO A 240 -4.33 -0.43 -24.48
CA PRO A 240 -5.15 -0.80 -25.63
C PRO A 240 -5.02 -2.28 -26.03
N ASN A 241 -3.82 -2.87 -25.84
CA ASN A 241 -3.52 -4.26 -26.23
C ASN A 241 -3.27 -5.18 -25.01
N SER A 242 -3.74 -4.80 -23.83
CA SER A 242 -3.53 -5.61 -22.61
C SER A 242 -4.41 -6.86 -22.62
N SER A 243 -3.78 -8.04 -22.55
CA SER A 243 -4.48 -9.33 -22.46
C SER A 243 -5.34 -9.44 -21.21
N LEU A 244 -4.89 -8.86 -20.09
CA LEU A 244 -5.67 -8.81 -18.85
C LEU A 244 -6.92 -7.95 -19.01
N PHE A 245 -6.84 -6.84 -19.73
CA PHE A 245 -8.00 -5.99 -20.00
C PHE A 245 -8.98 -6.67 -20.95
N MET A 246 -8.48 -7.34 -22.00
CA MET A 246 -9.31 -8.16 -22.88
C MET A 246 -10.04 -9.27 -22.11
N PHE A 247 -9.35 -9.92 -21.16
CA PHE A 247 -9.99 -10.90 -20.27
C PHE A 247 -11.14 -10.29 -19.47
N PHE A 248 -10.94 -9.12 -18.85
CA PHE A 248 -11.99 -8.46 -18.07
C PHE A 248 -13.15 -7.95 -18.95
N LYS A 249 -12.88 -7.45 -20.16
CA LYS A 249 -13.92 -7.12 -21.15
C LYS A 249 -14.81 -8.32 -21.46
N GLY A 250 -14.21 -9.46 -21.81
CA GLY A 250 -14.96 -10.70 -22.07
C GLY A 250 -15.67 -11.23 -20.83
N ARG A 251 -15.09 -11.02 -19.64
CA ARG A 251 -15.72 -11.43 -18.38
C ARG A 251 -16.99 -10.62 -18.06
N ILE A 252 -16.99 -9.31 -18.32
CA ILE A 252 -18.19 -8.47 -18.17
C ILE A 252 -19.28 -8.95 -19.11
N GLN A 253 -18.97 -9.17 -20.39
CA GLN A 253 -19.93 -9.67 -21.38
C GLN A 253 -20.57 -11.02 -21.01
N ARG A 254 -19.85 -11.87 -20.28
CA ARG A 254 -20.38 -13.16 -19.79
C ARG A 254 -21.31 -13.02 -18.58
N LEU A 255 -21.20 -11.92 -17.82
CA LEU A 255 -21.98 -11.68 -16.60
C LEU A 255 -23.22 -10.83 -16.85
N GLU A 256 -23.30 -10.18 -18.02
CA GLU A 256 -24.51 -9.53 -18.56
C GLU A 256 -25.54 -10.57 -19.03
#